data_AF-A0A956BXU5-F1
#
_entry.id   AF-A0A956BXU5-F1
#
_cell.length_a   1.000
_cell.length_b   1.000
_cell.length_c   1.000
_cell.angle_alpha   90.00
_cell.angle_beta   90.00
_cell.angle_gamma   90.00
#
_symmetry.space_group_name_H-M   'P 1'
#
loop_
_entity.id
_entity.type
_entity.pdbx_description
1 polymer ?
#
loop_
_entity_poly.entity_id
_entity_poly.type
_entity_poly.pdbx_seq_one_letter_code
_entity_poly.pdbx_strand_id
1 'polypeptide(L)' 'MSDDNAPEIDLVDIQSGADDRGIPLRQVGVTKLRYPLTVWDRNEERQQTVGTFKLT' A
#
# COMPACT_ATOMS: atom_id res chain seq x y z
N MET A 1 -37.93 21.01 22.31
CA MET A 1 -36.82 21.68 21.61
C MET A 1 -35.59 21.37 22.42
N SER A 2 -34.92 20.27 22.10
CA SER A 2 -33.75 19.78 22.83
C SER A 2 -32.55 20.01 21.92
N ASP A 3 -31.71 20.96 22.29
CA ASP A 3 -30.49 21.31 21.56
C ASP A 3 -29.46 20.18 21.78
N ASP A 4 -29.53 19.16 20.94
CA ASP A 4 -28.50 18.12 20.83
C ASP A 4 -27.43 18.60 19.85
N ASN A 5 -26.67 19.61 20.26
CA ASN A 5 -25.52 20.10 19.51
C ASN A 5 -24.24 19.54 20.14
N ALA A 6 -23.99 18.24 19.92
CA ALA A 6 -22.68 17.68 20.13
C ALA A 6 -21.72 18.32 19.11
N PRO A 7 -20.54 18.82 19.52
CA PRO A 7 -19.59 19.38 18.57
C PRO A 7 -19.22 18.30 17.56
N GLU A 8 -19.35 18.61 16.28
CA GLU A 8 -18.83 17.79 15.18
C GLU A 8 -17.31 17.71 15.37
N ILE A 9 -16.83 16.59 15.91
CA ILE A 9 -15.40 16.38 16.10
C ILE A 9 -14.86 15.97 14.73
N ASP A 10 -14.37 16.95 13.99
CA ASP A 10 -13.60 16.70 12.78
C ASP A 10 -12.45 15.77 13.14
N LEU A 11 -12.48 14.55 12.58
CA LEU A 11 -11.40 13.59 12.74
C LEU A 11 -10.17 14.18 12.05
N VAL A 12 -9.19 14.58 12.87
CA VAL A 12 -7.91 15.03 12.36
C VAL A 12 -7.29 13.93 11.50
N ASP A 13 -6.85 14.30 10.29
CA ASP A 13 -6.17 13.38 9.40
C ASP A 13 -4.74 13.11 9.89
N ILE A 14 -4.62 12.13 10.79
CA ILE A 14 -3.34 11.67 11.33
C ILE A 14 -2.43 11.13 10.22
N GLN A 15 -2.99 10.63 9.11
CA GLN A 15 -2.21 9.97 8.04
C GLN A 15 -1.48 10.97 7.14
N SER A 16 -1.94 12.22 7.06
CA SER A 16 -1.23 13.30 6.35
C SER A 16 -0.21 14.04 7.22
N GLY A 17 -0.16 13.74 8.52
CA GLY A 17 0.82 14.30 9.45
C GLY A 17 2.23 13.76 9.22
N ALA A 18 3.23 14.60 9.51
CA ALA A 18 4.62 14.15 9.55
C ALA A 18 4.86 13.28 10.80
N ASP A 19 5.56 12.15 10.63
CA ASP A 19 5.98 11.30 11.75
C ASP A 19 7.26 11.86 12.38
N ASP A 20 7.15 12.42 13.60
CA ASP A 20 8.24 13.04 14.35
C ASP A 20 9.03 12.06 15.24
N ARG A 21 8.58 10.81 15.36
CA ARG A 21 9.16 9.81 16.27
C ARG A 21 10.54 9.32 15.80
N GLY A 22 10.90 9.59 14.55
CA GLY A 22 12.21 9.25 13.98
C GLY A 22 12.48 7.73 13.92
N ILE A 23 11.43 6.90 13.92
CA ILE A 23 11.57 5.45 13.88
C ILE A 23 11.85 5.04 12.42
N PRO A 24 13.02 4.45 12.12
CA PRO A 24 13.36 4.09 10.75
C PRO A 24 12.47 2.97 10.26
N LEU A 25 11.89 3.14 9.07
CA LEU A 25 11.19 2.08 8.39
C LEU A 25 12.22 1.12 7.78
N ARG A 26 12.27 -0.11 8.31
CA ARG A 26 13.23 -1.13 7.85
C ARG A 26 13.01 -1.54 6.39
N GLN A 27 11.76 -1.51 5.92
CA GLN A 27 11.36 -1.90 4.58
C GLN A 27 9.95 -1.35 4.30
N VAL A 28 9.72 -0.72 3.15
CA VAL A 28 8.41 -0.14 2.77
C VAL A 28 8.10 -0.39 1.31
N GLY A 29 6.84 -0.71 1.01
CA GLY A 29 6.36 -0.80 -0.35
C GLY A 29 5.08 -1.64 -0.48
N VAL A 30 4.86 -2.21 -1.65
CA VAL A 30 3.63 -2.94 -2.03
C VAL A 30 3.89 -4.44 -2.06
N THR A 31 3.05 -5.22 -1.39
CA THR A 31 3.13 -6.69 -1.39
C THR A 31 1.88 -7.32 -1.99
N LYS A 32 1.98 -8.56 -2.45
CA LYS A 32 0.90 -9.33 -3.09
C LYS A 32 0.34 -8.66 -4.35
N LEU A 33 1.15 -7.87 -5.05
CA LEU A 33 0.77 -7.28 -6.33
C LEU A 33 0.66 -8.40 -7.37
N ARG A 34 -0.52 -8.60 -7.96
CA ARG A 34 -0.72 -9.52 -9.09
C ARG A 34 -0.61 -8.76 -10.39
N TYR A 35 0.31 -9.18 -11.27
CA TYR A 35 0.56 -8.48 -12.53
C TYR A 35 0.93 -9.47 -13.65
N PRO A 36 0.38 -9.30 -14.87
CA PRO A 36 0.71 -10.15 -16.02
C PRO A 36 2.16 -9.95 -16.46
N LEU A 37 2.86 -11.04 -16.78
CA LEU A 37 4.26 -11.00 -17.20
C LEU A 37 4.57 -12.11 -18.20
N THR A 38 5.63 -11.91 -18.98
CA THR A 38 6.17 -12.92 -19.88
C THR A 38 7.47 -13.49 -19.28
N VAL A 39 7.51 -14.80 -19.07
CA VAL A 39 8.72 -15.53 -18.64
C VAL A 39 9.43 -16.08 -19.86
N TRP A 40 10.75 -15.93 -19.90
CA TRP A 40 11.62 -16.62 -20.85
C TRP A 40 12.16 -17.86 -20.15
N ASP A 41 11.89 -19.04 -20.69
CA ASP A 41 12.45 -20.27 -20.15
C ASP A 41 13.84 -20.56 -20.72
N ARG A 42 14.42 -21.69 -20.30
CA ARG A 42 15.78 -22.09 -20.71
C ARG A 42 15.90 -22.43 -22.21
N ASN A 43 14.78 -22.68 -22.88
CA ASN A 43 14.72 -22.94 -24.31
C ASN A 43 14.40 -21.67 -25.12
N GLU A 44 14.45 -20.49 -24.46
CA GLU A 44 14.10 -19.19 -25.03
C GLU A 44 12.62 -19.08 -25.45
N GLU A 45 11.76 -19.96 -24.96
CA GLU A 45 10.33 -19.87 -25.20
C GLU A 45 9.68 -18.84 -24.27
N ARG A 46 8.68 -18.12 -24.81
CA ARG A 46 7.94 -17.08 -24.10
C ARG A 46 6.66 -17.64 -23.51
N GLN A 47 6.54 -17.60 -22.19
CA GLN A 47 5.36 -18.07 -21.45
C GLN A 47 4.62 -16.88 -20.82
N GLN A 48 3.33 -16.70 -21.15
CA GLN A 48 2.49 -15.67 -20.54
C GLN A 48 1.89 -16.20 -19.22
N THR A 49 2.02 -15.44 -18.13
CA THR A 49 1.50 -15.82 -16.82
C THR A 49 1.17 -14.59 -15.96
N VAL A 50 0.66 -14.81 -14.75
CA VAL A 50 0.44 -13.77 -13.74
C VAL A 50 1.35 -14.03 -12.55
N GLY A 51 2.25 -13.09 -12.28
CA GLY A 51 3.16 -13.15 -11.13
C GLY A 51 2.59 -12.46 -9.90
N THR A 52 3.08 -12.87 -8.73
CA THR A 52 2.83 -12.17 -7.45
C THR A 52 4.14 -11.52 -7.00
N PHE A 53 4.11 -10.21 -6.79
CA PHE A 53 5.30 -9.41 -6.51
C PHE A 53 5.29 -8.81 -5.10
N LYS A 54 6.50 -8.68 -4.54
CA LYS A 54 6.80 -7.88 -3.36
C LYS A 54 7.78 -6.79 -3.78
N LEU A 55 7.33 -5.54 -3.73
CA LEU A 55 8.08 -4.33 -4.05
C LEU A 55 8.34 -3.62 -2.75
N THR A 56 9.59 -3.57 -2.29
CA THR A 56 9.91 -3.17 -0.92
C THR A 56 11.36 -2.76 -0.77
#